data_AF-A0A223KKM7-F1
#
_entry.id   AF-A0A223KKM7-F1
#
_cell.length_a   1.000
_cell.length_b   1.000
_cell.length_c   1.000
_cell.angle_alpha   90.00
_cell.angle_beta   90.00
_cell.angle_gamma   90.00
#
_symmetry.space_group_name_H-M   'P 1'
#
loop_
_entity.id
_entity.type
_entity.pdbx_description
1 polymer ?
#
loop_
_entity_poly.entity_id
_entity_poly.type
_entity_poly.pdbx_seq_one_letter_code
_entity_poly.pdbx_strand_id
1 'polypeptide(L)'
;MSAIDNLENRQHSYYNVSPEEVRKELQTILDSEQIPPLSMAQAIKLSKYSTYILYRHAKDLCEEITSKRKAHFLRQKEIKLNQIKYDVIPIVEKLLEEGIYPSETIVEQRIPYTVFRKELKILIDEIMEELLKKVFNYNRLVGL
;
A
#
# COMPACT_ATOMS: atom_id res chain seq x y z
N MET A 1 -25.32 20.35 -43.66
CA MET A 1 -24.77 19.32 -42.75
C MET A 1 -25.64 19.31 -41.50
N SER A 2 -26.41 18.24 -41.33
CA SER A 2 -27.42 18.12 -40.28
C SER A 2 -26.77 17.80 -38.93
N ALA A 3 -27.36 18.25 -37.83
CA ALA A 3 -26.93 17.89 -36.47
C ALA A 3 -26.96 16.37 -36.22
N ILE A 4 -27.71 15.63 -37.03
CA ILE A 4 -27.84 14.16 -37.00
C ILE A 4 -26.58 13.49 -37.57
N ASP A 5 -25.97 14.04 -38.64
CA ASP A 5 -24.74 13.50 -39.26
C ASP A 5 -23.53 13.54 -38.30
N ASN A 6 -23.55 14.47 -37.33
CA ASN A 6 -22.51 14.60 -36.31
C ASN A 6 -22.68 13.63 -35.12
N LEU A 7 -23.90 13.16 -34.85
CA LEU A 7 -24.16 12.18 -33.79
C LEU A 7 -23.82 10.76 -34.25
N GLU A 8 -24.15 10.42 -35.50
CA GLU A 8 -23.79 9.11 -36.08
C GLU A 8 -22.27 8.96 -36.23
N ASN A 9 -21.55 9.99 -36.67
CA ASN A 9 -20.08 9.93 -36.78
C ASN A 9 -19.37 9.74 -35.43
N ARG A 10 -19.92 10.29 -34.33
CA ARG A 10 -19.39 10.08 -32.98
C ARG A 10 -19.62 8.66 -32.46
N GLN A 11 -20.73 8.03 -32.85
CA GLN A 11 -21.01 6.64 -32.47
C GLN A 11 -20.10 5.65 -33.22
N HIS A 12 -19.83 5.87 -34.51
CA HIS A 12 -19.02 4.92 -35.32
C HIS A 12 -17.54 4.86 -34.93
N SER A 13 -16.95 5.95 -34.40
CA SER A 13 -15.56 5.95 -33.91
C SER A 13 -15.36 5.07 -32.67
N TYR A 14 -16.42 4.83 -31.88
CA TYR A 14 -16.36 4.06 -30.65
C TYR A 14 -16.37 2.53 -30.87
N TYR A 15 -16.77 2.07 -32.06
CA TYR A 15 -16.91 0.64 -32.40
C TYR A 15 -15.69 0.04 -33.12
N ASN A 16 -14.72 0.85 -33.55
CA ASN A 16 -13.53 0.39 -34.27
C ASN A 16 -12.28 0.21 -33.39
N VAL A 17 -12.44 0.14 -32.07
CA VAL A 17 -11.31 -0.13 -31.18
C VAL A 17 -11.09 -1.63 -31.08
N SER A 18 -9.92 -2.09 -31.54
CA SER A 18 -9.50 -3.48 -31.38
C SER A 18 -9.33 -3.82 -29.89
N PRO A 19 -10.11 -4.78 -29.34
CA PRO A 19 -9.94 -5.21 -27.96
C PRO A 19 -8.52 -5.73 -27.67
N GLU A 20 -7.88 -6.34 -28.67
CA GLU A 20 -6.52 -6.87 -28.55
C GLU A 20 -5.49 -5.75 -28.38
N GLU A 21 -5.64 -4.65 -29.11
CA GLU A 21 -4.75 -3.49 -28.96
C GLU A 21 -4.88 -2.86 -27.57
N VAL A 22 -6.12 -2.72 -27.08
CA VAL A 22 -6.38 -2.21 -25.72
C VAL A 22 -5.72 -3.09 -24.67
N ARG A 23 -5.87 -4.41 -24.80
CA ARG A 23 -5.25 -5.37 -23.87
C ARG A 23 -3.74 -5.32 -23.94
N LYS A 24 -3.15 -5.28 -25.14
CA LYS A 24 -1.69 -5.20 -25.33
C LYS A 24 -1.09 -3.95 -24.68
N GLU A 25 -1.78 -2.82 -24.79
CA GLU A 25 -1.35 -1.56 -24.20
C GLU A 25 -1.37 -1.62 -22.66
N LEU A 26 -2.46 -2.11 -22.06
CA LEU A 26 -2.53 -2.30 -20.61
C LEU A 26 -1.56 -3.35 -20.10
N GLN A 27 -1.32 -4.43 -20.86
CA GLN A 27 -0.33 -5.44 -20.51
C GLN A 27 1.08 -4.82 -20.48
N THR A 28 1.41 -3.97 -21.46
CA THR A 28 2.70 -3.26 -21.49
C THR A 28 2.87 -2.36 -20.27
N ILE A 29 1.80 -1.67 -19.84
CA ILE A 29 1.79 -0.87 -18.62
C ILE A 29 1.97 -1.74 -17.38
N LEU A 30 1.28 -2.89 -17.33
CA LEU A 30 1.33 -3.83 -16.22
C LEU A 30 2.71 -4.48 -16.07
N ASP A 31 3.35 -4.83 -17.18
CA ASP A 31 4.68 -5.45 -17.24
C ASP A 31 5.81 -4.45 -16.95
N SER A 32 5.49 -3.15 -16.94
CA SER A 32 6.45 -2.13 -16.55
C SER A 32 7.00 -2.39 -15.13
N GLU A 33 8.33 -2.40 -15.02
CA GLU A 33 9.06 -2.51 -13.76
C GLU A 33 9.20 -1.15 -13.04
N GLN A 34 8.45 -0.13 -13.46
CA GLN A 34 8.49 1.18 -12.82
C GLN A 34 8.13 1.11 -11.33
N ILE A 35 8.94 1.78 -10.51
CA ILE A 35 8.72 1.94 -9.07
C ILE A 35 8.55 3.44 -8.76
N PRO A 36 7.45 3.86 -8.11
CA PRO A 36 6.30 3.05 -7.76
C PRO A 36 5.52 2.55 -9.00
N PRO A 37 4.80 1.41 -8.91
CA PRO A 37 3.89 0.99 -9.97
C PRO A 37 2.91 2.10 -10.33
N LEU A 38 2.44 2.10 -11.58
CA LEU A 38 1.47 3.09 -12.03
C LEU A 38 0.12 2.87 -11.36
N SER A 39 -0.54 3.96 -10.98
CA SER A 39 -1.97 3.92 -10.65
C SER A 39 -2.80 3.84 -11.93
N MET A 40 -4.05 3.37 -11.83
CA MET A 40 -4.96 3.40 -12.98
C MET A 40 -5.16 4.79 -13.57
N ALA A 41 -5.21 5.83 -12.74
CA ALA A 41 -5.29 7.21 -13.23
C ALA A 41 -4.07 7.62 -14.06
N GLN A 42 -2.87 7.15 -13.70
CA GLN A 42 -1.67 7.37 -14.49
C GLN A 42 -1.63 6.50 -15.75
N ALA A 43 -2.04 5.23 -15.64
CA ALA A 43 -2.17 4.33 -16.79
C ALA A 43 -3.11 4.91 -17.86
N ILE A 44 -4.26 5.45 -17.46
CA ILE A 44 -5.22 6.11 -18.36
C ILE A 44 -4.59 7.34 -19.03
N LYS A 45 -3.81 8.15 -18.31
CA LYS A 45 -3.13 9.32 -18.90
C LYS A 45 -2.05 8.94 -19.90
N LEU A 46 -1.40 7.79 -19.71
CA LEU A 46 -0.41 7.26 -20.63
C LEU A 46 -1.04 6.50 -21.79
N SER A 47 -2.29 6.09 -21.64
CA SER A 47 -3.01 5.35 -22.65
C SER A 47 -3.62 6.27 -23.71
N LYS A 48 -3.69 5.79 -24.95
CA LYS A 48 -4.46 6.46 -26.01
C LYS A 48 -5.98 6.22 -25.89
N TYR A 49 -6.41 5.37 -24.97
CA TYR A 49 -7.81 5.00 -24.78
C TYR A 49 -8.44 5.66 -23.56
N SER A 50 -9.74 5.94 -23.67
CA SER A 50 -10.51 6.46 -22.54
C SER A 50 -10.69 5.39 -21.46
N THR A 51 -10.93 5.82 -20.21
CA THR A 51 -11.27 4.95 -19.09
C THR A 51 -12.36 3.94 -19.45
N TYR A 52 -13.43 4.38 -20.11
CA TYR A 52 -14.54 3.52 -20.48
C TYR A 52 -14.09 2.40 -21.44
N ILE A 53 -13.27 2.71 -22.44
CA ILE A 53 -12.75 1.72 -23.40
C ILE A 53 -11.84 0.70 -22.69
N LEU A 54 -10.93 1.18 -21.83
CA LEU A 54 -10.02 0.32 -21.07
C LEU A 54 -10.79 -0.69 -20.20
N TYR A 55 -11.74 -0.21 -19.39
CA TYR A 55 -12.54 -1.08 -18.53
C TYR A 55 -13.52 -1.97 -19.31
N ARG A 56 -14.00 -1.55 -20.48
CA ARG A 56 -14.89 -2.38 -21.30
C ARG A 56 -14.18 -3.57 -21.92
N HIS A 57 -12.95 -3.39 -22.41
CA HIS A 57 -12.23 -4.41 -23.17
C HIS A 57 -11.18 -5.19 -22.37
N ALA A 58 -10.74 -4.66 -21.22
CA ALA A 58 -9.62 -5.20 -20.45
C ALA A 58 -9.78 -4.95 -18.94
N LYS A 59 -10.99 -5.20 -18.42
CA LYS A 59 -11.33 -5.00 -17.01
C LYS A 59 -10.37 -5.70 -16.05
N ASP A 60 -10.03 -6.95 -16.37
CA ASP A 60 -9.09 -7.78 -15.62
C ASP A 60 -7.71 -7.13 -15.49
N LEU A 61 -7.16 -6.60 -16.58
CA LEU A 61 -5.86 -5.91 -16.56
C LEU A 61 -5.92 -4.59 -15.77
N CYS A 62 -7.03 -3.86 -15.85
CA CYS A 62 -7.26 -2.66 -15.03
C CYS A 62 -7.28 -2.99 -13.53
N GLU A 63 -7.92 -4.10 -13.15
CA GLU A 63 -7.96 -4.59 -11.76
C GLU A 63 -6.58 -5.07 -11.30
N GLU A 64 -5.80 -5.68 -12.18
CA GLU A 64 -4.46 -6.15 -11.88
C GLU A 64 -3.48 -5.00 -11.65
N ILE A 65 -3.50 -3.95 -12.50
CA ILE A 65 -2.71 -2.73 -12.28
C ILE A 65 -3.05 -2.10 -10.92
N THR A 66 -4.35 -2.02 -10.60
CA THR A 66 -4.82 -1.51 -9.31
C THR A 66 -4.29 -2.35 -8.14
N SER A 67 -4.32 -3.68 -8.30
CA SER A 67 -3.86 -4.63 -7.29
C SER A 67 -2.34 -4.57 -7.09
N LYS A 68 -1.56 -4.51 -8.18
CA LYS A 68 -0.10 -4.31 -8.15
C LYS A 68 0.26 -3.03 -7.40
N ARG A 69 -0.47 -1.93 -7.66
CA ARG A 69 -0.28 -0.67 -6.95
C ARG A 69 -0.60 -0.78 -5.45
N LYS A 70 -1.72 -1.40 -5.12
CA LYS A 70 -2.16 -1.61 -3.73
C LYS A 70 -1.16 -2.47 -2.97
N ALA A 71 -0.71 -3.57 -3.54
CA ALA A 71 0.30 -4.45 -2.95
C ALA A 71 1.61 -3.70 -2.66
N HIS A 72 2.09 -2.89 -3.60
CA HIS A 72 3.25 -2.04 -3.38
C HIS A 72 3.05 -1.08 -2.20
N PHE A 73 1.92 -0.38 -2.13
CA PHE A 73 1.65 0.52 -1.00
C PHE A 73 1.57 -0.19 0.34
N LEU A 74 0.94 -1.36 0.40
CA LEU A 74 0.88 -2.17 1.62
C LEU A 74 2.28 -2.60 2.07
N ARG A 75 3.11 -3.08 1.14
CA ARG A 75 4.51 -3.43 1.42
C ARG A 75 5.32 -2.24 1.93
N GLN A 76 5.18 -1.07 1.31
CA GLN A 76 5.88 0.13 1.79
C GLN A 76 5.40 0.56 3.18
N LYS A 77 4.10 0.45 3.45
CA LYS A 77 3.54 0.71 4.78
C LYS A 77 4.12 -0.25 5.82
N GLU A 78 4.20 -1.53 5.50
CA GLU A 78 4.80 -2.57 6.36
C GLU A 78 6.28 -2.30 6.63
N ILE A 79 7.08 -1.98 5.60
CA ILE A 79 8.49 -1.62 5.76
C ILE A 79 8.64 -0.43 6.71
N LYS A 80 7.84 0.63 6.50
CA LYS A 80 7.86 1.81 7.37
C LYS A 80 7.47 1.46 8.80
N LEU A 81 6.44 0.64 9.01
CA LEU A 81 6.00 0.22 10.33
C LEU A 81 7.07 -0.61 11.04
N ASN A 82 7.75 -1.51 10.33
CA ASN A 82 8.85 -2.29 10.86
C ASN A 82 10.05 -1.41 11.25
N GLN A 83 10.37 -0.39 10.45
CA GLN A 83 11.40 0.59 10.82
C GLN A 83 11.06 1.32 12.12
N ILE A 84 9.81 1.81 12.24
CA ILE A 84 9.33 2.45 13.48
C ILE A 84 9.42 1.47 14.66
N LYS A 85 9.06 0.19 14.47
CA LYS A 85 9.19 -0.84 15.50
C LYS A 85 10.63 -0.93 16.02
N TYR A 86 11.62 -1.01 15.12
CA TYR A 86 13.03 -1.07 15.52
C TYR A 86 13.50 0.16 16.29
N ASP A 87 12.98 1.34 15.98
CA ASP A 87 13.30 2.57 16.71
C ASP A 87 12.61 2.62 18.09
N VAL A 88 11.40 2.05 18.20
CA VAL A 88 10.59 2.08 19.42
C VAL A 88 11.05 1.03 20.46
N ILE A 89 11.52 -0.14 20.03
CA ILE A 89 12.02 -1.21 20.92
C ILE A 89 13.00 -0.70 21.98
N PRO A 90 14.13 -0.03 21.65
CA PRO A 90 15.10 0.40 22.66
C PRO A 90 14.52 1.44 23.63
N ILE A 91 13.55 2.23 23.19
CA ILE A 91 12.85 3.21 24.04
C ILE A 91 11.98 2.48 25.06
N VAL A 92 11.22 1.47 24.60
CA VAL A 92 10.37 0.64 25.45
C VAL A 92 11.22 -0.13 26.47
N GLU A 93 12.30 -0.80 26.03
CA GLU A 93 13.20 -1.53 26.92
C GLU A 93 13.77 -0.62 28.02
N LYS A 94 14.28 0.56 27.63
CA LYS A 94 14.80 1.55 28.59
C LYS A 94 13.73 2.04 29.58
N LEU A 95 12.49 2.25 29.12
CA LEU A 95 11.38 2.64 29.99
C LEU A 95 11.09 1.56 31.03
N LEU A 96 11.11 0.29 30.62
CA LEU A 96 10.90 -0.84 31.53
C LEU A 96 12.06 -1.00 32.53
N GLU A 97 13.31 -0.78 32.10
CA GLU A 97 14.47 -0.74 32.99
C GLU A 97 14.34 0.39 34.04
N GLU A 98 13.77 1.53 33.66
CA GLU A 98 13.46 2.66 34.55
C GLU A 98 12.22 2.39 35.46
N GLY A 99 11.53 1.25 35.29
CA GLY A 99 10.30 0.92 36.02
C GLY A 99 9.07 1.71 35.56
N ILE A 100 9.11 2.29 34.36
CA ILE A 100 8.07 3.15 33.79
C ILE A 100 7.26 2.37 32.75
N TYR A 101 5.92 2.44 32.83
CA TYR A 101 5.07 1.85 31.82
C TYR A 101 5.14 2.62 30.49
N PRO A 102 5.44 1.96 29.35
CA PRO A 102 5.65 2.61 28.06
C PRO A 102 4.32 2.98 27.39
N SER A 103 3.65 4.03 27.86
CA SER A 103 2.45 4.54 27.17
C SER A 103 2.79 5.21 25.84
N GLU A 104 1.81 5.30 24.93
CA GLU A 104 1.98 5.96 23.63
C GLU A 104 2.47 7.40 23.78
N THR A 105 1.97 8.10 24.80
CA THR A 105 2.35 9.50 25.07
C THR A 105 3.82 9.62 25.48
N ILE A 106 4.31 8.71 26.31
CA ILE A 106 5.71 8.73 26.79
C ILE A 106 6.66 8.35 25.65
N VAL A 107 6.30 7.32 24.88
CA VAL A 107 7.12 6.88 23.75
C VAL A 107 7.14 7.94 22.64
N GLU A 108 6.00 8.58 22.34
CA GLU A 108 5.88 9.68 21.36
C GLU A 108 6.82 10.85 21.69
N GLN A 109 7.03 11.16 22.97
CA GLN A 109 7.96 12.22 23.41
C GLN A 109 9.44 11.86 23.24
N ARG A 110 9.76 10.57 23.09
CA ARG A 110 11.13 10.05 23.04
C ARG A 110 11.57 9.66 21.62
N ILE A 111 10.67 9.67 20.63
CA ILE A 111 10.99 9.44 19.22
C ILE A 111 11.26 10.76 18.47
N PRO A 112 12.18 10.80 17.50
CA PRO A 112 12.57 12.02 16.80
C PRO A 112 11.60 12.45 15.68
N TYR A 113 10.47 11.77 15.52
CA TYR A 113 9.50 11.99 14.45
C TYR A 113 8.07 11.71 14.91
N THR A 114 7.09 12.26 14.19
CA THR A 114 5.68 12.04 14.49
C THR A 114 5.20 10.69 13.94
N VAL A 115 4.53 9.92 14.80
CA VAL A 115 3.84 8.67 14.44
C VAL A 115 2.38 8.81 14.82
N PHE A 116 1.47 8.24 14.02
CA PHE A 116 0.07 8.20 14.42
C PHE A 116 -0.07 7.38 15.71
N ARG A 117 -0.67 7.96 16.75
CA ARG A 117 -0.85 7.30 18.05
C ARG A 117 -1.46 5.89 17.97
N LYS A 118 -2.38 5.66 17.02
CA LYS A 118 -2.96 4.35 16.79
C LYS A 118 -1.92 3.31 16.33
N GLU A 119 -1.00 3.69 15.46
CA GLU A 119 0.09 2.81 15.01
C GLU A 119 1.09 2.58 16.14
N LEU A 120 1.41 3.64 16.90
CA LEU A 120 2.32 3.55 18.04
C LEU A 120 1.77 2.63 19.14
N LYS A 121 0.46 2.71 19.44
CA LYS A 121 -0.21 1.80 20.38
C LYS A 121 -0.02 0.34 19.99
N ILE A 122 -0.37 0.01 18.74
CA ILE A 122 -0.28 -1.36 18.22
C ILE A 122 1.16 -1.87 18.36
N LEU A 123 2.14 -1.05 17.99
CA LEU A 123 3.55 -1.41 18.12
C LEU A 123 3.97 -1.65 19.57
N ILE A 124 3.59 -0.78 20.50
CA ILE A 124 3.90 -0.94 21.92
C ILE A 124 3.28 -2.23 22.45
N ASP A 125 2.01 -2.49 22.16
CA ASP A 125 1.30 -3.70 22.60
C ASP A 125 2.01 -4.96 22.07
N GLU A 126 2.40 -4.98 20.79
CA GLU A 126 3.16 -6.07 20.17
C GLU A 126 4.53 -6.28 20.83
N ILE A 127 5.29 -5.20 21.05
CA ILE A 127 6.62 -5.27 21.70
C ILE A 127 6.48 -5.80 23.13
N MET A 128 5.50 -5.31 23.89
CA MET A 128 5.24 -5.77 25.25
C MET A 128 4.88 -7.26 25.27
N GLU A 129 4.04 -7.73 24.34
CA GLU A 129 3.71 -9.16 24.22
C GLU A 129 4.94 -10.02 23.90
N GLU A 130 5.80 -9.57 22.98
CA GLU A 130 7.05 -10.25 22.63
C GLU A 130 8.03 -10.32 23.82
N LEU A 131 8.18 -9.24 24.58
CA LEU A 131 9.03 -9.21 25.77
C LEU A 131 8.51 -10.14 26.86
N LEU A 132 7.19 -10.16 27.11
CA LEU A 132 6.57 -11.08 28.07
C LEU A 132 6.80 -12.54 27.68
N LYS A 133 6.66 -12.88 26.39
CA LYS A 133 6.97 -14.22 25.87
C LYS A 133 8.43 -14.60 26.08
N LYS A 134 9.37 -13.67 25.85
CA LYS A 134 10.81 -13.92 26.08
C LYS A 134 11.10 -14.21 27.56
N VAL A 135 10.56 -13.41 28.47
CA VAL A 135 10.73 -13.62 29.92
C VAL A 135 10.14 -14.96 30.36
N PHE A 136 8.93 -15.29 29.91
CA PHE A 136 8.28 -16.55 30.24
C PHE A 136 9.08 -17.77 29.73
N ASN A 137 9.57 -17.70 28.49
CA ASN A 137 10.39 -18.76 27.91
C ASN A 137 11.75 -18.88 28.62
N TYR A 138 12.37 -17.77 28.98
CA TYR A 138 13.61 -17.76 29.75
C TYR A 138 13.43 -18.48 31.09
N ASN A 139 12.40 -18.10 31.87
CA ASN A 139 12.11 -18.71 33.18
C ASN A 139 11.86 -20.22 33.07
N ARG A 140 11.17 -20.66 32.01
CA ARG A 140 10.93 -22.08 31.75
C ARG A 140 12.21 -22.85 31.40
N LEU A 141 13.18 -22.22 30.74
CA LEU A 141 14.46 -22.85 30.38
C LEU A 141 15.44 -22.92 31.56
N VAL A 142 15.39 -21.95 32.49
CA VAL A 142 16.28 -21.92 33.67
C VAL A 142 15.71 -22.63 34.90
N GLY A 143 14.51 -23.20 34.82
CA GLY A 143 13.96 -24.08 35.87
C GLY A 143 13.64 -23.38 37.19
N LEU A 144 13.18 -22.13 37.13
CA LEU A 144 12.56 -21.42 38.26
C LEU A 144 11.05 -21.66 38.31
#